data_AF-A0A7W0FY86-F1
#
_entry.id   AF-A0A7W0FY86-F1
#
_cell.length_a   1.000
_cell.length_b   1.000
_cell.length_c   1.000
_cell.angle_alpha   90.00
_cell.angle_beta   90.00
_cell.angle_gamma   90.00
#
_symmetry.space_group_name_H-M   'P 1'
#
loop_
_entity.id
_entity.type
_entity.pdbx_description
1 polymer ?
#
loop_
_entity_poly.entity_id
_entity_poly.type
_entity_poly.pdbx_seq_one_letter_code
_entity_poly.pdbx_strand_id
1 'polypeptide(L)'
;MWWLFYSIFTKPISIRKHLWARVTKTIIGNTLTKIILAEQDPEIAERISKAFGDCEVKEFNEGISYGAHEARDGVNLSTQTKSSPIVSPSKILSLPKNTAFVKLPGNYPIVKVRLKIAKSNKGSNNAYKRTLLS
;
A
#
# COMPACT_ATOMS: atom_id res chain seq x y z
N MET A 1 29.47 25.75 -5.48
CA MET A 1 28.13 25.11 -5.40
C MET A 1 28.05 23.77 -6.16
N TRP A 2 28.80 23.57 -7.25
CA TRP A 2 28.94 22.26 -7.92
C TRP A 2 29.63 21.17 -7.08
N TRP A 3 30.50 21.56 -6.15
CA TRP A 3 31.25 20.63 -5.29
C TRP A 3 30.36 19.85 -4.30
N LEU A 4 29.25 20.45 -3.84
CA LEU A 4 28.27 19.81 -2.96
C LEU A 4 27.46 18.73 -3.69
N PHE A 5 27.18 18.90 -4.99
CA PHE A 5 26.51 17.89 -5.81
C PHE A 5 27.43 16.69 -6.10
N TYR A 6 28.71 16.92 -6.34
CA TYR A 6 29.68 15.84 -6.58
C TYR A 6 29.90 14.95 -5.34
N SER A 7 29.91 15.56 -4.15
CA SER A 7 30.06 14.84 -2.87
C SER A 7 28.93 13.84 -2.58
N ILE A 8 27.72 14.09 -3.10
CA ILE A 8 26.58 13.18 -2.90
C ILE A 8 26.70 11.91 -3.74
N PHE A 9 27.37 11.99 -4.89
CA PHE A 9 27.51 10.86 -5.81
C PHE A 9 28.70 9.95 -5.49
N THR A 10 29.68 10.44 -4.73
CA THR A 10 30.89 9.68 -4.34
C THR A 10 30.76 8.89 -3.04
N LYS A 11 29.65 9.04 -2.30
CA LYS A 11 29.46 8.29 -1.03
C LYS A 11 29.23 6.79 -1.26
N PRO A 12 29.70 5.93 -0.35
CA PRO A 12 29.45 4.49 -0.44
C PRO A 12 27.95 4.18 -0.45
N ILE A 13 27.57 3.10 -1.15
CA ILE A 13 26.18 2.73 -1.42
C ILE A 13 25.34 2.58 -0.14
N SER A 14 25.96 2.13 0.96
CA SER A 14 25.30 1.94 2.26
C SER A 14 24.78 3.25 2.86
N ILE A 15 25.60 4.31 2.86
CA ILE A 15 25.21 5.63 3.39
C ILE A 15 24.07 6.22 2.55
N ARG A 16 24.14 6.04 1.23
CA ARG A 16 23.06 6.47 0.33
C ARG A 16 21.75 5.74 0.67
N LYS A 17 21.76 4.42 0.79
CA LYS A 17 20.56 3.64 1.14
C LYS A 17 19.90 4.12 2.44
N HIS A 18 20.68 4.36 3.48
CA HIS A 18 20.16 4.89 4.74
C HIS A 18 19.58 6.30 4.62
N LEU A 19 20.24 7.19 3.87
CA LEU A 19 19.74 8.55 3.67
C LEU A 19 18.40 8.55 2.91
N TRP A 20 18.33 7.78 1.82
CA TRP A 20 17.10 7.63 1.05
C TRP A 20 15.98 7.02 1.89
N ALA A 21 16.27 6.03 2.74
CA ALA A 21 15.26 5.43 3.62
C ALA A 21 14.61 6.46 4.57
N ARG A 22 15.40 7.41 5.11
CA ARG A 22 14.91 8.46 6.01
C ARG A 22 14.03 9.47 5.27
N VAL A 23 14.51 9.96 4.13
CA VAL A 23 13.79 10.95 3.31
C VAL A 23 12.47 10.37 2.81
N THR A 24 12.50 9.12 2.33
CA THR A 24 11.29 8.40 1.87
C THR A 24 10.26 8.27 2.99
N LYS A 25 10.67 7.94 4.23
CA LYS A 25 9.76 7.86 5.37
C LYS A 25 9.04 9.18 5.61
N THR A 26 9.75 10.30 5.55
CA THR A 26 9.17 11.64 5.73
C THR A 26 8.21 12.00 4.60
N ILE A 27 8.61 11.77 3.33
CA ILE A 27 7.76 12.08 2.17
C ILE A 27 6.47 11.25 2.22
N ILE A 28 6.58 9.95 2.50
CA ILE A 28 5.41 9.08 2.64
C ILE A 28 4.55 9.56 3.81
N GLY A 29 5.13 9.94 4.96
CA GLY A 29 4.38 10.45 6.10
C GLY A 29 3.59 11.72 5.78
N ASN A 30 4.20 12.65 5.04
CA ASN A 30 3.59 13.93 4.71
C ASN A 30 2.54 13.85 3.58
N THR A 31 2.63 12.83 2.72
CA THR A 31 1.71 12.68 1.58
C THR A 31 0.43 11.99 2.05
N LEU A 32 -0.67 12.75 2.13
CA LEU A 32 -1.95 12.23 2.63
C LEU A 32 -2.64 11.27 1.65
N THR A 33 -2.72 11.65 0.38
CA THR A 33 -3.28 10.78 -0.67
C THR A 33 -2.27 9.72 -1.07
N LYS A 34 -2.66 8.45 -1.01
CA LYS A 34 -1.80 7.32 -1.42
C LYS A 34 -2.49 6.51 -2.50
N ILE A 35 -1.80 6.31 -3.61
CA ILE A 35 -2.23 5.43 -4.70
C ILE A 35 -1.18 4.33 -4.79
N ILE A 36 -1.61 3.09 -4.58
CA ILE A 36 -0.73 1.93 -4.56
C ILE A 36 -1.17 0.97 -5.66
N LEU A 37 -0.23 0.61 -6.52
CA LEU A 37 -0.40 -0.38 -7.58
C LEU A 37 0.08 -1.75 -7.09
N ALA A 38 0.04 -2.75 -7.98
CA ALA A 38 0.59 -4.07 -7.68
C ALA A 38 2.08 -3.96 -7.34
N GLU A 39 2.45 -4.44 -6.16
CA GLU A 39 3.84 -4.48 -5.69
C GLU A 39 4.39 -5.89 -5.86
N GLN A 40 5.71 -6.02 -6.09
CA GLN A 40 6.36 -7.33 -6.27
C GLN A 40 7.18 -7.77 -5.05
N ASP A 41 7.59 -6.81 -4.20
CA ASP A 41 8.42 -7.08 -3.04
C ASP A 41 7.54 -7.26 -1.78
N PRO A 42 7.63 -8.42 -1.09
CA PRO A 42 6.86 -8.67 0.13
C PRO A 42 7.18 -7.69 1.26
N GLU A 43 8.44 -7.25 1.41
CA GLU A 43 8.84 -6.32 2.47
C GLU A 43 8.19 -4.95 2.25
N ILE A 44 8.16 -4.49 0.99
CA ILE A 44 7.50 -3.23 0.62
C ILE A 44 5.98 -3.37 0.79
N ALA A 45 5.40 -4.49 0.39
CA ALA A 45 3.96 -4.76 0.56
C ALA A 45 3.53 -4.70 2.03
N GLU A 46 4.33 -5.22 2.96
CA GLU A 46 4.09 -5.08 4.39
C GLU A 46 4.16 -3.63 4.86
N ARG A 47 5.15 -2.87 4.40
CA ARG A 47 5.29 -1.44 4.75
C ARG A 47 4.11 -0.63 4.23
N ILE A 48 3.61 -0.95 3.05
CA ILE A 48 2.41 -0.36 2.47
C ILE A 48 1.17 -0.73 3.28
N SER A 49 0.99 -2.01 3.63
CA SER A 49 -0.11 -2.47 4.50
C SER A 49 -0.14 -1.69 5.81
N LYS A 50 1.02 -1.55 6.47
CA LYS A 50 1.18 -0.76 7.70
C LYS A 50 0.86 0.73 7.49
N ALA A 51 1.14 1.29 6.30
CA ALA A 51 0.80 2.66 5.96
C ALA A 51 -0.72 2.89 5.75
N PHE A 52 -1.45 1.84 5.38
CA PHE A 52 -2.92 1.89 5.31
C PHE A 52 -3.56 1.84 6.69
N GLY A 53 -3.02 1.01 7.59
CA GLY A 53 -3.47 0.85 8.97
C GLY A 53 -4.21 -0.47 9.21
N ASP A 54 -4.58 -0.70 10.46
CA ASP A 54 -5.28 -1.89 10.93
C ASP A 54 -6.72 -1.55 11.33
N CYS A 55 -7.61 -2.53 11.25
CA CYS A 55 -8.96 -2.48 11.75
C CYS A 55 -9.17 -3.54 12.84
N GLU A 56 -9.86 -3.15 13.91
CA GLU A 56 -10.32 -4.09 14.92
C GLU A 56 -11.58 -4.79 14.44
N VAL A 57 -11.50 -6.12 14.35
CA VAL A 57 -12.63 -6.99 13.99
C VAL A 57 -13.03 -7.75 15.25
N LYS A 58 -14.31 -7.66 15.62
CA LYS A 58 -14.89 -8.47 16.69
C LYS A 58 -15.39 -9.78 16.09
N GLU A 59 -14.78 -10.88 16.49
CA GLU A 59 -15.16 -12.24 16.11
C GLU A 59 -15.99 -12.85 17.25
N PHE A 60 -17.18 -13.34 16.94
CA PHE A 60 -18.00 -14.11 17.86
C PHE A 60 -17.74 -15.59 17.59
N ASN A 61 -17.23 -16.30 18.59
CA ASN A 61 -16.94 -17.72 18.50
C ASN A 61 -17.89 -18.49 19.43
N GLU A 62 -18.75 -19.29 18.83
CA GLU A 62 -19.74 -20.13 19.50
C GLU A 62 -19.20 -21.56 19.61
N GLY A 63 -18.91 -21.99 20.83
CA GLY A 63 -18.63 -23.39 21.14
C GLY A 63 -19.92 -24.10 21.55
N ILE A 64 -20.43 -25.00 20.70
CA ILE A 64 -21.54 -25.89 21.06
C ILE A 64 -20.96 -27.19 21.59
N SER A 65 -21.29 -27.56 22.83
CA SER A 65 -20.83 -28.81 23.45
C SER A 65 -21.99 -29.78 23.65
N TYR A 66 -22.06 -30.81 22.80
CA TYR A 66 -23.04 -31.89 22.95
C TYR A 66 -22.57 -32.87 24.03
N GLY A 67 -23.15 -32.78 25.24
CA GLY A 67 -23.02 -33.80 26.28
C GLY A 67 -24.03 -34.95 26.06
N ALA A 68 -23.68 -36.17 26.45
CA ALA A 68 -24.53 -37.37 26.32
C ALA A 68 -25.76 -37.41 27.26
N HIS A 69 -26.24 -36.26 27.75
CA HIS A 69 -27.42 -36.13 28.62
C HIS A 69 -28.24 -34.91 28.23
N GLU A 70 -29.49 -35.13 27.82
CA GLU A 70 -30.42 -34.13 27.26
C GLU A 70 -30.83 -33.00 28.24
N ALA A 71 -30.42 -33.05 29.50
CA ALA A 71 -30.91 -32.12 30.53
C ALA A 71 -30.06 -30.85 30.75
N ARG A 72 -28.98 -30.65 29.99
CA ARG A 72 -28.14 -29.44 30.14
C ARG A 72 -27.25 -29.20 28.92
N ASP A 73 -27.84 -28.66 27.85
CA ASP A 73 -27.05 -28.12 26.75
C ASP A 73 -26.43 -26.77 27.18
N GLY A 74 -25.11 -26.68 27.12
CA GLY A 74 -24.35 -25.49 27.44
C GLY A 74 -23.83 -24.85 26.16
N VAL A 75 -24.32 -23.67 25.83
CA VAL A 75 -23.75 -22.83 24.77
C VAL A 75 -22.65 -21.96 25.38
N ASN A 76 -21.42 -22.05 24.87
CA ASN A 76 -20.34 -21.16 25.25
C ASN A 76 -20.12 -20.11 24.15
N LEU A 77 -20.60 -18.89 24.38
CA LEU A 77 -20.38 -17.76 23.48
C LEU A 77 -19.14 -16.97 23.97
N SER A 78 -18.06 -17.04 23.21
CA SER A 78 -16.85 -16.26 23.46
C SER A 78 -16.69 -15.16 22.41
N THR A 79 -16.43 -13.92 22.86
CA THR A 79 -16.16 -12.80 21.95
C THR A 79 -14.66 -12.50 21.96
N GLN A 80 -14.02 -12.57 20.80
CA GLN A 80 -12.60 -12.24 20.63
C GLN A 80 -12.45 -11.03 19.72
N THR A 81 -11.75 -10.00 20.20
CA THR A 81 -11.38 -8.84 19.35
C THR A 81 -10.01 -9.08 18.76
N LYS A 82 -9.89 -9.02 17.43
CA LYS A 82 -8.63 -9.20 16.70
C LYS A 82 -8.34 -7.97 15.83
N SER A 83 -7.14 -7.42 15.95
CA SER A 83 -6.65 -6.40 15.02
C SER A 83 -6.12 -7.06 13.75
N SER A 84 -6.64 -6.66 12.60
CA SER A 84 -6.24 -7.17 11.28
C SER A 84 -5.96 -6.01 10.32
N PRO A 85 -5.01 -6.13 9.38
CA PRO A 85 -4.71 -5.05 8.44
C PRO A 85 -5.91 -4.78 7.52
N ILE A 86 -6.18 -3.50 7.24
CA ILE A 86 -7.30 -3.10 6.36
C ILE A 86 -7.09 -3.66 4.94
N VAL A 87 -5.84 -3.67 4.48
CA VAL A 87 -5.44 -4.29 3.20
C VAL A 87 -4.28 -5.24 3.49
N SER A 88 -4.50 -6.54 3.31
CA SER A 88 -3.45 -7.52 3.56
C SER A 88 -2.28 -7.41 2.56
N PRO A 89 -1.03 -7.68 2.99
CA PRO A 89 0.14 -7.68 2.10
C PRO A 89 -0.04 -8.60 0.89
N SER A 90 -0.60 -9.79 1.10
CA SER A 90 -0.91 -10.75 0.03
C SER A 90 -1.84 -10.18 -1.03
N LYS A 91 -2.79 -9.32 -0.64
CA LYS A 91 -3.72 -8.67 -1.56
C LYS A 91 -3.05 -7.58 -2.38
N ILE A 92 -2.00 -6.95 -1.86
CA ILE A 92 -1.17 -5.98 -2.58
C ILE A 92 -0.29 -6.70 -3.62
N LEU A 93 0.31 -7.83 -3.23
CA LEU A 93 1.15 -8.64 -4.13
C LEU A 93 0.36 -9.27 -5.29
N SER A 94 -0.86 -9.74 -5.00
CA SER A 94 -1.75 -10.39 -5.97
C SER A 94 -2.70 -9.42 -6.71
N LEU A 95 -2.41 -8.12 -6.70
CA LEU A 95 -3.20 -7.13 -7.43
C LEU A 95 -3.15 -7.40 -8.94
N PRO A 96 -4.30 -7.53 -9.61
CA PRO A 96 -4.33 -7.69 -11.06
C PRO A 96 -3.87 -6.41 -11.76
N LYS A 97 -3.37 -6.56 -12.99
CA LYS A 97 -2.93 -5.43 -13.83
C LYS A 97 -4.01 -4.34 -13.89
N ASN A 98 -3.55 -3.09 -13.92
CA ASN A 98 -4.40 -1.89 -13.97
C ASN A 98 -5.36 -1.75 -12.78
N THR A 99 -4.97 -2.23 -11.61
CA THR A 99 -5.76 -2.06 -10.38
C THR A 99 -4.91 -1.39 -9.32
N ALA A 100 -5.53 -0.48 -8.56
CA ALA A 100 -4.87 0.28 -7.51
C ALA A 100 -5.72 0.33 -6.24
N PHE A 101 -5.08 0.42 -5.09
CA PHE A 101 -5.69 0.87 -3.84
C PHE A 101 -5.46 2.37 -3.67
N VAL A 102 -6.53 3.10 -3.37
CA VAL A 102 -6.51 4.55 -3.18
C VAL A 102 -6.97 4.87 -1.77
N LYS A 103 -6.11 5.57 -1.02
CA LYS A 103 -6.44 6.21 0.25
C LYS A 103 -6.50 7.71 0.04
N LEU A 104 -7.67 8.28 0.30
CA LEU A 104 -7.91 9.72 0.25
C LEU A 104 -7.68 10.35 1.63
N PRO A 105 -7.34 11.64 1.70
CA PRO A 105 -7.25 12.37 2.97
C PRO A 105 -8.63 12.47 3.63
N GLY A 106 -8.68 12.29 4.95
CA GLY A 106 -9.91 12.38 5.75
C GLY A 106 -10.51 11.02 6.10
N ASN A 107 -11.79 11.02 6.47
CA ASN A 107 -12.51 9.82 6.92
C ASN A 107 -13.14 9.04 5.76
N TYR A 108 -12.37 8.80 4.70
CA TYR A 108 -12.83 8.03 3.54
C TYR A 108 -12.31 6.59 3.61
N PRO A 109 -13.13 5.60 3.25
CA PRO A 109 -12.68 4.22 3.16
C PRO A 109 -11.64 4.07 2.05
N ILE A 110 -10.77 3.06 2.18
CA ILE A 110 -9.81 2.71 1.14
C ILE A 110 -10.55 2.06 -0.03
N VAL A 111 -10.37 2.59 -1.23
CA VAL A 111 -11.10 2.14 -2.43
C VAL A 111 -10.18 1.37 -3.36
N LYS A 112 -10.69 0.28 -3.94
CA LYS A 112 -10.03 -0.45 -5.03
C LYS A 112 -10.52 0.10 -6.37
N VAL A 113 -9.62 0.68 -7.16
CA VAL A 113 -9.92 1.31 -8.45
C VAL A 113 -9.30 0.50 -9.58
N ARG A 114 -10.05 0.30 -10.67
CA ARG A 114 -9.53 -0.27 -11.93
C ARG A 114 -9.28 0.86 -12.93
N LEU A 115 -8.03 1.00 -13.36
CA LEU A 115 -7.60 1.98 -14.35
C LEU A 115 -7.95 1.49 -15.77
N LYS A 116 -8.53 2.36 -16.58
CA LYS A 116 -8.71 2.13 -18.02
C LYS A 116 -7.54 2.80 -18.75
N ILE A 117 -6.81 2.04 -19.55
CA ILE A 117 -5.75 2.59 -20.39
C ILE A 117 -6.43 3.27 -21.58
N ALA A 118 -6.38 4.60 -21.62
CA ALA A 118 -6.81 5.36 -22.79
C ALA A 118 -5.78 5.14 -23.92
N LYS A 119 -6.25 4.83 -25.13
CA LYS A 119 -5.39 4.84 -26.32
C LYS A 119 -4.99 6.29 -26.59
N SER A 120 -3.69 6.57 -26.59
CA SER A 120 -3.19 7.87 -27.04
C SER A 120 -3.35 7.95 -28.56
N ASN A 121 -4.18 8.87 -29.04
CA ASN A 121 -4.18 9.24 -30.45
C ASN A 121 -2.87 9.98 -30.74
N LYS A 122 -1.80 9.23 -31.05
CA LYS A 122 -0.57 9.83 -31.59
C LYS A 122 -0.80 10.23 -33.05
N GLY A 123 -1.46 11.38 -33.19
CA GLY A 123 -1.47 12.18 -34.41
C GLY A 123 -1.19 13.62 -34.04
N SER A 124 0.07 14.00 -33.82
CA SER A 124 0.52 15.38 -33.97
C SER A 124 2.05 15.47 -34.03
N ASN A 125 2.51 15.88 -35.20
CA ASN A 125 3.86 16.28 -35.55
C ASN A 125 4.44 17.32 -34.59
N ASN A 126 5.16 16.94 -33.54
CA ASN A 126 5.93 17.94 -32.78
C ASN A 126 7.21 17.43 -32.10
N ALA A 127 7.93 16.56 -32.78
CA ALA A 127 9.33 16.29 -32.51
C ALA A 127 9.97 16.23 -33.91
N TYR A 128 10.77 17.16 -34.43
CA TYR A 128 11.72 18.08 -33.83
C TYR A 128 11.93 19.25 -34.81
N LYS A 129 11.24 20.39 -34.62
CA LYS A 129 11.50 21.63 -35.40
C LYS A 129 12.43 22.61 -34.66
N ARG A 130 13.24 22.10 -33.72
CA ARG A 130 14.03 22.91 -32.79
C ARG A 130 15.54 22.95 -33.10
N THR A 131 15.94 22.48 -34.28
CA THR A 131 17.36 22.43 -34.70
C THR A 131 17.69 23.37 -35.87
N LEU A 132 16.77 24.20 -36.36
CA LEU A 132 17.01 25.08 -37.54
C LEU A 132 16.91 26.58 -37.26
N LEU A 133 17.05 27.02 -35.99
CA LEU A 133 17.12 28.44 -35.64
C LEU A 133 18.15 28.65 -34.51
N SER A 134 19.44 28.57 -34.85
CA SER A 134 20.55 29.28 -34.21
C SER A 134 21.82 29.08 -35.03
#